data_AF-A0A8G1UCD3-F1
#
_entry.id   AF-A0A8G1UCD3-F1
#
_cell.length_a   1.000
_cell.length_b   1.000
_cell.length_c   1.000
_cell.angle_alpha   90.00
_cell.angle_beta   90.00
_cell.angle_gamma   90.00
#
_symmetry.space_group_name_H-M   'P 1'
#
loop_
_entity.id
_entity.type
_entity.pdbx_description
1 polymer ?
#
loop_
_entity_poly.entity_id
_entity_poly.type
_entity_poly.pdbx_seq_one_letter_code
_entity_poly.pdbx_strand_id
1 'polypeptide(L)'
;MVLADRAYSSRAIRQHLRRRGIRAVILQPADQVANRKRKGRNGGRPPAFDRDAYKQRNTVERCINRLKNWRGLATRYEKTATVYQAGLHIAGIFIWSAADPKQRS
;
A
#
# COMPACT_ATOMS: atom_id res chain seq x y z
N MET A 1 13.76 -2.17 3.01
CA MET A 1 13.03 -0.96 2.56
C MET A 1 11.56 -1.16 2.91
N VAL A 2 10.87 -0.15 3.45
CA VAL A 2 9.44 -0.25 3.82
C VAL A 2 8.62 0.68 2.95
N LEU A 3 7.64 0.14 2.23
CA LEU A 3 6.56 0.91 1.63
C LEU A 3 5.40 0.98 2.63
N ALA A 4 4.93 2.18 2.94
CA ALA A 4 3.77 2.36 3.82
C ALA A 4 2.81 3.41 3.27
N ASP A 5 1.57 3.36 3.75
CA ASP A 5 0.52 4.32 3.36
C ASP A 5 0.89 5.75 3.77
N ARG A 6 0.30 6.73 3.07
CA ARG A 6 0.38 8.15 3.42
C ARG A 6 -0.02 8.41 4.89
N ALA A 7 -0.96 7.65 5.44
CA ALA A 7 -1.35 7.73 6.86
C ALA A 7 -0.17 7.43 7.82
N TYR A 8 0.83 6.65 7.40
CA TYR A 8 2.03 6.35 8.17
C TYR A 8 3.18 7.32 7.92
N SER A 9 2.90 8.50 7.34
CA SER A 9 3.91 9.52 7.04
C SER A 9 4.37 10.33 8.25
N SER A 10 3.86 10.04 9.46
CA SER A 10 4.14 10.80 10.67
C SER A 10 5.64 10.87 10.98
N ARG A 11 6.06 11.98 11.60
CA ARG A 11 7.46 12.24 11.93
C ARG A 11 8.02 11.18 12.90
N ALA A 12 7.20 10.70 13.83
CA ALA A 12 7.56 9.65 14.79
C ALA A 12 7.90 8.32 14.09
N ILE A 13 7.05 7.87 13.17
CA ILE A 13 7.27 6.64 12.38
C ILE A 13 8.55 6.76 11.56
N ARG A 14 8.75 7.90 10.87
CA ARG A 14 9.96 8.12 10.09
C ARG A 14 11.22 8.16 10.94
N GLN A 15 11.17 8.76 12.12
CA GLN A 15 12.32 8.81 13.03
C GLN A 15 12.64 7.42 13.58
N HIS A 16 11.62 6.61 13.87
CA HIS A 16 11.79 5.20 14.28
C HIS A 16 12.45 4.38 13.18
N LEU A 17 11.98 4.48 11.93
CA LEU A 17 12.56 3.78 10.79
C LEU A 17 13.99 4.23 10.49
N ARG A 18 14.27 5.55 10.59
CA ARG A 18 15.63 6.10 10.44
C ARG A 18 16.59 5.59 11.50
N ARG A 19 16.16 5.56 12.77
CA ARG A 19 16.97 5.01 13.88
C ARG A 19 17.36 3.55 13.66
N ARG A 20 16.53 2.78 12.96
CA ARG A 20 16.78 1.38 12.58
C ARG A 20 17.48 1.20 11.23
N GLY A 21 17.91 2.29 10.57
CA GLY A 21 18.54 2.21 9.25
C GLY A 21 17.60 1.78 8.11
N ILE A 22 16.29 1.74 8.34
CA ILE A 22 15.31 1.27 7.36
C ILE A 22 14.92 2.41 6.42
N ARG A 23 15.20 2.23 5.12
CA ARG A 23 14.75 3.14 4.07
C ARG A 23 13.22 3.09 3.95
N ALA A 24 12.56 4.22 4.20
CA ALA A 24 11.10 4.35 4.18
C ALA A 24 10.62 5.08 2.90
N VAL A 25 9.91 4.37 2.03
CA VAL A 25 9.27 4.90 0.82
C VAL A 25 7.79 5.14 1.16
N ILE A 26 7.55 6.25 1.85
CA ILE A 26 6.22 6.67 2.31
C ILE A 26 5.89 7.99 1.62
N LEU A 27 4.72 8.08 1.00
CA LEU A 27 4.26 9.33 0.38
C LEU A 27 4.23 10.43 1.42
N GLN A 28 4.83 11.59 1.12
CA GLN A 28 4.63 12.76 1.97
C GLN A 28 3.31 13.43 1.58
N PRO A 29 2.43 13.71 2.56
CA PRO A 29 1.32 14.63 2.39
C PRO A 29 1.81 15.98 1.83
N ALA A 30 1.02 16.60 0.93
CA ALA A 30 1.39 17.85 0.27
C ALA A 30 1.67 18.99 1.26
N ASP A 31 0.92 19.03 2.35
CA ASP A 31 1.09 19.90 3.52
C ASP A 31 2.44 19.70 4.22
N GLN A 32 2.90 18.46 4.38
CA GLN A 32 4.23 18.18 4.93
C GLN A 32 5.36 18.61 3.99
N VAL A 33 5.18 18.43 2.67
CA VAL A 33 6.13 18.93 1.67
C VAL A 33 6.19 20.46 1.70
N ALA A 34 5.04 21.12 1.77
CA ALA A 34 4.93 22.58 1.84
C ALA A 34 5.55 23.13 3.13
N ASN A 35 5.24 22.52 4.29
CA ASN A 35 5.80 22.95 5.58
C ASN A 35 7.32 22.70 5.67
N ARG A 36 7.82 21.63 5.03
CA ARG A 36 9.27 21.41 4.88
C ARG A 36 9.91 22.49 4.02
N LYS A 37 9.33 22.81 2.86
CA LYS A 37 9.82 23.88 1.97
C LYS A 37 9.82 25.23 2.68
N ARG A 38 8.76 25.54 3.44
CA ARG A 38 8.64 26.76 4.25
C ARG A 38 9.73 26.90 5.31
N LYS A 39 10.26 25.79 5.82
CA LYS A 39 11.35 25.77 6.81
C LYS A 39 12.75 25.91 6.19
N GLY A 40 12.88 25.98 4.86
CA GLY A 40 14.15 26.17 4.17
C GLY A 40 15.22 25.15 4.60
N ARG A 41 16.42 25.62 4.95
CA ARG A 41 17.55 24.81 5.45
C ARG A 41 17.17 23.95 6.67
N ASN A 42 16.26 24.42 7.52
CA ASN A 42 15.81 23.72 8.72
C ASN A 42 14.76 22.63 8.43
N GLY A 43 14.28 22.54 7.18
CA GLY A 43 13.34 21.52 6.73
C GLY A 43 13.96 20.12 6.56
N GLY A 44 15.28 20.04 6.44
CA GLY A 44 16.01 18.77 6.29
C GLY A 44 15.82 18.06 4.95
N ARG A 45 16.58 16.96 4.78
CA ARG A 45 16.65 16.20 3.52
C ARG A 45 15.29 15.58 3.15
N PRO A 46 14.83 15.75 1.89
CA PRO A 46 13.64 15.04 1.41
C PRO A 46 13.83 13.52 1.56
N PRO A 47 12.80 12.79 2.02
CA PRO A 47 12.80 11.33 1.96
C PRO A 47 12.99 10.86 0.52
N ALA A 48 13.69 9.74 0.35
CA ALA A 48 13.75 9.04 -0.93
C ALA A 48 12.33 8.57 -1.29
N PHE A 49 11.75 9.18 -2.32
CA PHE A 49 10.48 8.76 -2.90
C PHE A 49 10.80 8.09 -4.24
N ASP A 50 10.55 6.79 -4.29
CA ASP A 50 10.62 6.02 -5.53
C ASP A 50 9.21 5.92 -6.10
N ARG A 51 9.00 6.63 -7.21
CA ARG A 51 7.69 6.72 -7.86
C ARG A 51 7.29 5.39 -8.52
N ASP A 52 8.26 4.61 -9.00
CA ASP A 52 7.98 3.35 -9.68
C ASP A 52 7.70 2.24 -8.67
N ALA A 53 8.43 2.22 -7.55
CA ALA A 53 8.05 1.38 -6.41
C ALA A 53 6.64 1.75 -5.88
N TYR A 54 6.29 3.04 -5.86
CA TYR A 54 4.98 3.50 -5.41
C TYR A 54 3.86 3.16 -6.41
N LYS A 55 4.12 3.10 -7.73
CA LYS A 55 3.12 2.66 -8.73
C LYS A 55 2.65 1.23 -8.48
N GLN A 56 3.53 0.34 -8.03
CA GLN A 56 3.17 -1.05 -7.71
C GLN A 56 2.12 -1.13 -6.59
N ARG A 57 2.05 -0.11 -5.72
CA ARG A 57 1.01 -0.01 -4.68
C ARG A 57 -0.39 0.12 -5.26
N ASN A 58 -0.57 0.86 -6.35
CA ASN A 58 -1.89 1.01 -7.01
C ASN A 58 -2.40 -0.32 -7.56
N THR A 59 -1.51 -1.22 -7.97
CA THR A 59 -1.89 -2.58 -8.39
C THR A 59 -2.41 -3.39 -7.20
N VAL A 60 -1.72 -3.32 -6.06
CA VAL A 60 -2.16 -3.98 -4.81
C VAL A 60 -3.48 -3.39 -4.30
N GLU A 61 -3.63 -2.06 -4.29
CA GLU A 61 -4.86 -1.39 -3.87
C GLU A 61 -6.06 -1.76 -4.76
N ARG A 62 -5.86 -1.82 -6.09
CA ARG A 62 -6.90 -2.29 -7.02
C ARG A 62 -7.27 -3.75 -6.78
N CYS A 63 -6.31 -4.61 -6.47
CA CYS A 63 -6.57 -6.00 -6.11
C CYS A 63 -7.39 -6.10 -4.82
N ILE A 64 -6.99 -5.38 -3.76
CA ILE A 64 -7.72 -5.33 -2.49
C ILE A 64 -9.14 -4.78 -2.70
N ASN A 65 -9.30 -3.75 -3.53
CA ASN A 65 -10.62 -3.21 -3.82
C ASN A 65 -11.51 -4.22 -4.55
N ARG A 66 -10.96 -4.98 -5.50
CA ARG A 66 -11.66 -6.09 -6.16
C ARG A 66 -12.05 -7.16 -5.15
N LEU A 67 -11.18 -7.51 -4.21
CA LEU A 67 -11.50 -8.45 -3.12
C LEU A 67 -12.60 -7.92 -2.19
N LYS A 68 -12.63 -6.62 -1.90
CA LYS A 68 -13.68 -6.00 -1.08
C LYS A 68 -15.07 -6.04 -1.73
N ASN A 69 -15.16 -6.15 -3.06
CA ASN A 69 -16.44 -6.33 -3.74
C ASN A 69 -17.10 -7.68 -3.38
N TRP A 70 -16.31 -8.67 -2.94
CA TRP A 70 -16.82 -9.96 -2.48
C TRP A 70 -17.35 -9.80 -1.05
N ARG A 71 -18.63 -9.44 -0.93
CA ARG A 71 -19.29 -9.17 0.37
C ARG A 71 -18.98 -10.24 1.41
N GLY A 72 -19.04 -11.54 1.06
CA GLY A 72 -18.74 -12.64 2.00
C GLY A 72 -17.32 -12.60 2.59
N LEU A 73 -16.31 -12.20 1.81
CA LEU A 73 -14.93 -12.02 2.28
C LEU A 73 -14.75 -10.71 3.04
N ALA A 74 -15.39 -9.63 2.59
CA ALA A 74 -15.25 -8.30 3.18
C ALA A 74 -15.79 -8.23 4.61
N THR A 75 -16.91 -8.89 4.90
CA THR A 75 -17.51 -8.92 6.24
C THR A 75 -17.02 -10.08 7.11
N ARG A 76 -16.13 -10.95 6.63
CA ARG A 76 -15.55 -12.06 7.43
C ARG A 76 -16.64 -12.97 8.04
N TYR A 77 -17.69 -13.30 7.29
CA TYR A 77 -18.77 -14.17 7.80
C TYR A 77 -18.35 -15.63 8.05
N GLU A 78 -17.17 -16.01 7.55
CA GLU A 78 -16.63 -17.36 7.70
C GLU A 78 -16.25 -17.66 9.14
N LYS A 79 -16.85 -18.72 9.69
CA LYS A 79 -16.66 -19.16 11.10
C LYS A 79 -15.25 -19.69 11.37
N THR A 80 -14.55 -20.15 10.33
CA THR A 80 -13.25 -20.84 10.43
C THR A 80 -12.22 -20.16 9.53
N ALA A 81 -10.98 -20.04 10.02
CA ALA A 81 -9.88 -19.46 9.26
C ALA A 81 -9.64 -20.17 7.92
N THR A 82 -9.81 -21.50 7.88
CA THR A 82 -9.67 -22.32 6.68
C THR A 82 -10.63 -21.93 5.56
N VAL A 83 -11.92 -21.73 5.89
CA VAL A 83 -12.93 -21.40 4.87
C VAL A 83 -12.74 -19.97 4.38
N TYR A 84 -12.37 -19.04 5.28
CA TYR A 84 -11.94 -17.70 4.88
C TYR A 84 -10.76 -17.72 3.91
N GLN A 85 -9.74 -18.55 4.20
CA GLN A 85 -8.56 -18.67 3.34
C GLN A 85 -8.92 -19.30 1.99
N ALA A 86 -9.78 -20.32 1.97
CA ALA A 86 -10.28 -20.92 0.73
C ALA A 86 -11.03 -19.89 -0.13
N GLY A 87 -11.91 -19.10 0.49
CA GLY A 87 -12.61 -18.01 -0.20
C GLY A 87 -11.66 -16.96 -0.77
N LEU A 88 -10.60 -16.61 -0.02
CA LEU A 88 -9.57 -15.68 -0.49
C LEU A 88 -8.82 -16.23 -1.73
N HIS A 89 -8.47 -17.52 -1.71
CA HIS A 89 -7.84 -18.19 -2.85
C HIS A 89 -8.74 -18.20 -4.08
N ILE A 90 -10.01 -18.57 -3.91
CA ILE A 90 -11.00 -18.59 -4.99
C ILE A 90 -11.15 -17.18 -5.60
N ALA A 91 -11.34 -16.16 -4.77
CA ALA A 91 -11.43 -14.78 -5.24
C ALA A 91 -10.14 -14.31 -5.95
N GLY A 92 -8.98 -14.73 -5.45
CA GLY A 92 -7.69 -14.49 -6.09
C GLY A 92 -7.59 -15.11 -7.49
N ILE A 93 -8.03 -16.37 -7.65
CA ILE A 93 -8.07 -17.08 -8.94
C ILE A 93 -8.98 -16.34 -9.93
N PHE A 94 -10.17 -15.93 -9.50
CA PHE A 94 -11.09 -15.15 -10.36
C PHE A 94 -10.49 -13.81 -10.79
N ILE A 95 -9.85 -13.07 -9.88
CA ILE A 95 -9.20 -11.80 -10.20
C ILE A 95 -8.04 -12.00 -11.17
N TRP A 96 -7.27 -13.08 -11.01
CA TRP A 96 -6.15 -13.42 -11.89
C TRP A 96 -6.62 -13.81 -13.29
N SER A 97 -7.61 -14.70 -13.39
CA SER A 97 -8.20 -15.12 -14.67
C SER A 97 -8.85 -13.94 -15.41
N ALA A 98 -9.52 -13.03 -14.71
CA ALA A 98 -10.12 -11.84 -15.31
C ALA A 98 -9.10 -10.75 -15.70
N ALA A 99 -7.85 -10.84 -15.22
CA ALA A 99 -6.80 -9.86 -15.52
C ALA A 99 -6.01 -10.19 -16.79
N ASP A 100 -6.24 -11.35 -17.42
CA ASP A 100 -5.54 -11.78 -18.62
C ASP A 100 -6.39 -11.62 -19.90
N PRO A 101 -6.25 -10.52 -20.66
CA PRO A 101 -6.84 -10.38 -21.98
C PRO A 101 -6.05 -11.12 -23.09
N LYS A 102 -4.93 -11.80 -22.79
CA LYS A 102 -4.04 -12.42 -23.80
C LYS A 102 -4.29 -13.91 -24.07
N GLN A 103 -5.29 -14.54 -23.45
CA GLN A 103 -5.64 -15.96 -23.71
C GLN A 103 -6.90 -16.16 -24.57
N ARG A 104 -7.35 -15.12 -25.30
CA ARG A 104 -8.55 -15.20 -26.18
C ARG A 104 -8.23 -15.19 -27.69
N SER A 105 -7.03 -15.59 -28.10
CA SER A 105 -6.66 -15.80 -29.52
C SER A 105 -6.07 -17.17 -29.72
#